data_AF-A0A653IHW3-F1
#
_entry.id   AF-A0A653IHW3-F1
#
_cell.length_a   1.000
_cell.length_b   1.000
_cell.length_c   1.000
_cell.angle_alpha   90.00
_cell.angle_beta   90.00
_cell.angle_gamma   90.00
#
_symmetry.space_group_name_H-M   'P 1'
#
loop_
_entity.id
_entity.type
_entity.pdbx_description
1 polymer ?
#
loop_
_entity_poly.entity_id
_entity_poly.type
_entity_poly.pdbx_seq_one_letter_code
_entity_poly.pdbx_strand_id
1 'polypeptide(L)' 'MEQLIILIGSFLIAGGMLFTIIRAGSIAYRRQQISKGLFVFATVSSSIGAVLLAGLLPLLFSLWFE' A
#
# COMPACT_ATOMS: atom_id res chain seq x y z
N MET A 1 -0.49 20.80 -11.93
CA MET A 1 -0.92 19.67 -12.79
C MET A 1 -0.07 18.42 -12.53
N GLU A 2 1.26 18.51 -12.54
CA GLU A 2 2.15 17.36 -12.29
C GLU A 2 1.96 16.72 -10.91
N GLN A 3 1.79 17.52 -9.84
CA GLN A 3 1.54 17.00 -8.48
C GLN A 3 0.27 16.15 -8.38
N LEU A 4 -0.80 16.48 -9.12
CA LEU A 4 -2.03 15.69 -9.15
C LEU A 4 -1.82 14.35 -9.87
N ILE A 5 -1.01 14.34 -10.94
CA ILE A 5 -0.66 13.11 -11.67
C ILE A 5 0.18 12.19 -10.78
N ILE A 6 1.16 12.74 -10.05
CA ILE A 6 1.99 12.01 -9.10
C ILE A 6 1.14 11.45 -7.96
N LEU A 7 0.22 12.23 -7.41
CA LEU A 7 -0.70 11.79 -6.36
C LEU A 7 -1.56 10.61 -6.84
N ILE A 8 -2.21 10.73 -8.00
CA ILE A 8 -3.06 9.67 -8.56
C ILE A 8 -2.24 8.42 -8.88
N GLY A 9 -1.06 8.58 -9.49
CA GLY A 9 -0.14 7.47 -9.77
C GLY A 9 0.30 6.75 -8.50
N SER A 10 0.63 7.51 -7.45
CA SER A 10 1.02 6.96 -6.15
C SER A 10 -0.11 6.16 -5.51
N PHE A 11 -1.34 6.66 -5.59
CA PHE A 11 -2.53 5.95 -5.10
C PHE A 11 -2.82 4.67 -5.89
N LEU A 12 -2.68 4.68 -7.22
CA LEU A 12 -2.86 3.50 -8.06
C LEU A 12 -1.82 2.41 -7.74
N ILE A 13 -0.55 2.80 -7.57
CA ILE A 13 0.54 1.88 -7.22
C ILE A 13 0.31 1.29 -5.82
N ALA A 14 0.01 2.14 -4.83
CA ALA A 14 -0.24 1.72 -3.45
C ALA A 14 -1.47 0.79 -3.35
N GLY A 15 -2.55 1.11 -4.06
CA GLY A 15 -3.74 0.26 -4.15
C GLY A 15 -3.45 -1.09 -4.82
N GLY A 16 -2.66 -1.10 -5.89
CA GLY A 16 -2.22 -2.32 -6.56
C GLY A 16 -1.36 -3.22 -5.65
N MET A 17 -0.42 -2.62 -4.91
CA MET A 17 0.39 -3.33 -3.91
C MET A 17 -0.46 -3.91 -2.78
N LEU A 18 -1.45 -3.17 -2.28
CA LEU A 18 -2.37 -3.67 -1.28
C LEU A 18 -3.18 -4.87 -1.79
N PHE A 19 -3.67 -4.79 -3.02
CA PHE A 19 -4.42 -5.87 -3.63
C PHE A 19 -3.57 -7.15 -3.76
N THR A 20 -2.31 -7.03 -4.18
CA THR A 20 -1.41 -8.19 -4.29
C THR A 20 -1.04 -8.77 -2.92
N ILE A 21 -0.81 -7.94 -1.91
CA ILE A 21 -0.57 -8.38 -0.52
C ILE A 21 -1.79 -9.12 0.04
N ILE A 22 -2.98 -8.56 -0.10
CA ILE A 22 -4.24 -9.19 0.35
C ILE A 22 -4.44 -10.52 -0.37
N ARG A 23 -4.21 -10.56 -1.69
CA ARG A 23 -4.35 -11.78 -2.48
C ARG A 23 -3.33 -12.84 -2.09
N ALA A 24 -2.06 -12.46 -1.91
CA ALA A 24 -1.00 -13.35 -1.46
C ALA A 24 -1.27 -13.90 -0.05
N GLY A 25 -1.68 -13.04 0.88
CA GLY A 25 -2.05 -13.44 2.24
C GLY A 25 -3.31 -14.31 2.27
N SER A 26 -4.30 -14.07 1.39
CA SER A 26 -5.48 -14.93 1.26
C SER A 26 -5.13 -16.33 0.74
N ILE A 27 -4.21 -16.42 -0.23
CA ILE A 27 -3.68 -17.70 -0.73
C ILE A 27 -2.91 -18.43 0.38
N ALA A 28 -2.05 -17.73 1.11
CA ALA A 28 -1.27 -18.30 2.20
C ALA A 28 -2.14 -18.70 3.40
N TYR A 29 -3.20 -17.94 3.67
CA TYR A 29 -4.25 -18.28 4.65
C TYR A 29 -5.00 -19.55 4.25
N ARG A 30 -5.42 -19.67 2.98
CA ARG A 30 -6.03 -20.91 2.45
C ARG A 30 -5.11 -22.11 2.53
N ARG A 31 -3.80 -21.90 2.35
CA ARG A 31 -2.77 -22.95 2.52
C ARG A 31 -2.38 -23.22 3.97
N GLN A 32 -3.11 -22.64 4.94
CA GLN A 32 -2.87 -22.77 6.40
C GLN A 32 -1.46 -22.39 6.85
N GLN A 33 -0.67 -21.67 6.04
CA GLN A 33 0.65 -21.21 6.44
C GLN A 33 0.59 -20.07 7.46
N ILE A 34 -0.57 -19.43 7.63
CA ILE A 34 -0.71 -18.21 8.43
C ILE A 34 -2.01 -18.22 9.22
N SER A 35 -1.95 -17.86 10.51
CA SER A 35 -3.12 -17.68 11.38
C SER A 35 -3.99 -16.50 10.91
N LYS A 36 -5.32 -16.60 11.08
CA LYS A 36 -6.30 -15.54 10.77
C LYS A 36 -5.90 -14.18 11.35
N GLY A 37 -5.42 -14.17 12.59
CA GLY A 37 -5.02 -12.94 13.29
C GLY A 37 -3.79 -12.27 12.66
N LEU A 38 -2.81 -13.07 12.23
CA LEU A 38 -1.60 -12.54 11.58
C LEU A 38 -1.92 -12.00 10.17
N PHE A 39 -2.85 -12.63 9.45
CA PHE A 39 -3.31 -12.13 8.15
C PHE A 39 -4.04 -10.78 8.25
N VAL A 40 -4.94 -10.63 9.24
CA VAL A 40 -5.62 -9.35 9.49
C VAL A 40 -4.61 -8.28 9.92
N PHE A 41 -3.70 -8.61 10.83
CA PHE A 41 -2.66 -7.68 11.28
C PHE A 41 -1.77 -7.22 10.12
N ALA A 42 -1.32 -8.16 9.28
CA ALA A 42 -0.52 -7.86 8.09
C ALA A 42 -1.29 -7.00 7.07
N THR A 43 -2.58 -7.26 6.87
CA THR A 43 -3.40 -6.49 5.94
C THR A 43 -3.61 -5.06 6.44
N VAL A 44 -3.91 -4.88 7.72
CA VAL A 44 -4.13 -3.57 8.35
C VAL A 44 -2.83 -2.77 8.37
N SER A 45 -1.71 -3.36 8.79
CA SER A 45 -0.41 -2.69 8.83
C SER A 45 0.06 -2.28 7.43
N SER A 46 -0.12 -3.16 6.43
CA SER A 46 0.19 -2.84 5.03
C SER A 46 -0.70 -1.73 4.49
N SER A 47 -1.98 -1.69 4.88
CA SER A 47 -2.93 -0.65 4.43
C SER A 47 -2.53 0.72 4.96
N ILE A 48 -2.20 0.81 6.25
CA ILE A 48 -1.73 2.04 6.88
C ILE A 48 -0.41 2.49 6.22
N GLY A 49 0.53 1.57 6.02
CA GLY A 49 1.80 1.86 5.36
C GLY A 49 1.63 2.38 3.93
N ALA A 50 0.75 1.76 3.15
CA ALA A 50 0.48 2.15 1.77
C ALA A 50 -0.18 3.54 1.66
N VAL A 51 -1.11 3.88 2.55
CA VAL A 51 -1.73 5.20 2.61
C VAL A 51 -0.71 6.27 3.00
N LEU A 52 0.13 5.99 4.01
CA LEU A 52 1.21 6.88 4.40
C LEU A 52 2.20 7.11 3.25
N LEU A 53 2.61 6.05 2.55
CA LEU A 53 3.54 6.14 1.43
C LEU A 53 2.95 6.94 0.27
N ALA A 54 1.68 6.71 -0.08
CA ALA A 54 0.99 7.42 -1.15
C ALA A 54 0.81 8.91 -0.86
N GLY A 55 0.63 9.28 0.42
CA GLY A 55 0.59 10.68 0.85
C GLY A 55 1.96 11.34 0.99
N LEU A 56 2.99 10.58 1.39
CA LEU A 56 4.36 11.10 1.53
C LEU A 56 5.06 11.32 0.19
N LEU A 57 4.82 10.48 -0.81
CA LEU A 57 5.47 10.59 -2.13
C LEU A 57 5.32 11.99 -2.76
N PRO A 58 4.12 12.57 -2.86
CA PRO A 58 3.95 13.92 -3.40
C PRO A 58 4.58 15.02 -2.53
N LEU A 59 4.60 14.84 -1.20
CA LEU A 59 5.27 15.75 -0.27
C LEU A 59 6.78 15.76 -0.45
N LEU A 60 7.40 14.58 -0.54
CA LEU A 60 8.82 14.41 -0.81
C LEU A 60 9.19 14.96 -2.19
N PHE A 61 8.33 14.74 -3.19
CA PHE A 61 8.56 15.30 -4.53
C PHE A 61 8.50 16.83 -4.55
N SER A 62 7.62 17.42 -3.75
CA SER A 62 7.54 18.87 -3.59
C SER A 62 8.79 19.44 -2.90
N LEU A 63 9.28 18.77 -1.86
CA LEU A 63 10.50 19.17 -1.14
C LEU A 63 11.80 18.94 -1.94
N TRP A 64 11.81 17.99 -2.86
CA TRP A 64 12.98 17.68 -3.68
C TRP A 64 13.17 18.67 -4.86
N PHE A 65 12.09 19.29 -5.31
CA PHE A 65 12.09 20.25 -6.43
C PHE A 65 12.10 21.73 -5.98
N GLU A 66 12.10 22.00 -4.67
CA GLU A 66 12.47 23.30 -4.07
C GLU A 66 14.00 23.42 -3.91
#